data_AF-A0A1Y2IGZ3-F1
#
_entry.id   AF-A0A1Y2IGZ3-F1
#
_cell.length_a   1.000
_cell.length_b   1.000
_cell.length_c   1.000
_cell.angle_alpha   90.00
_cell.angle_beta   90.00
_cell.angle_gamma   90.00
#
_symmetry.space_group_name_H-M   'P 1'
#
loop_
_entity.id
_entity.type
_entity.pdbx_description
1 polymer ?
#
loop_
_entity_poly.entity_id
_entity_poly.type
_entity_poly.pdbx_seq_one_letter_code
_entity_poly.pdbx_strand_id
1 'polypeptide(L)'
;HMMKYLESLRELFDHQFVPNHHLSMHLMECLLLFGPVHAWWAFPFERFNGLLQRMNTNSKADEMSLTFMRYFYLGSNIKLLMAETEWPDLPPFRAMQAAYADAIRDAARGTRLMDIRSFGDEHTKSDQAQSASFIYDERKLTNLPDDIYQALLRRVETIDGAIFASAHAGVDDRRPRLPHAAQHVPSFDDRGVVYATHKSSRNNSFVLLASENDSEGFPVAAQIEDIILHGRTVNGKAIIQPFFIVHEYVPLSPKDASCDPYREYEDLQTRLFYSRQNAKPRIVTLEEIRCHFASLKYTPKDIDQECIIVRSLDR
;
A
#
# COMPACT_ATOMS: atom_id res chain seq x y z
N HIS A 1 22.18 -6.48 -28.28
CA HIS A 1 21.72 -5.12 -27.93
C HIS A 1 22.77 -4.30 -27.18
N MET A 2 23.38 -4.78 -26.09
CA MET A 2 24.38 -4.01 -25.31
C MET A 2 25.63 -3.63 -26.12
N MET A 3 26.16 -4.53 -26.95
CA MET A 3 27.31 -4.22 -27.82
C MET A 3 27.04 -3.04 -28.75
N LYS A 4 25.89 -3.07 -29.43
CA LYS A 4 25.45 -1.99 -30.33
C LYS A 4 25.29 -0.65 -29.59
N TYR A 5 24.80 -0.68 -28.35
CA TYR A 5 24.76 0.52 -27.51
C TYR A 5 26.16 1.10 -27.25
N LEU A 6 27.14 0.26 -26.91
CA LEU A 6 28.51 0.69 -26.65
C LEU A 6 29.20 1.22 -27.91
N GLU A 7 29.00 0.56 -29.06
CA GLU A 7 29.49 1.01 -30.37
C GLU A 7 28.94 2.40 -30.70
N SER A 8 27.61 2.59 -30.59
CA SER A 8 26.99 3.89 -30.84
C SER A 8 27.46 4.97 -29.85
N LEU A 9 27.71 4.61 -28.59
CA LEU A 9 28.23 5.53 -27.59
C LEU A 9 29.64 6.04 -27.96
N ARG A 10 30.47 5.15 -28.52
CA ARG A 10 31.81 5.50 -29.01
C ARG A 10 31.75 6.33 -30.28
N GLU A 11 30.90 5.95 -31.23
CA GLU A 11 30.78 6.65 -32.52
C GLU A 11 30.23 8.07 -32.38
N LEU A 12 29.21 8.26 -31.53
CA LEU A 12 28.51 9.55 -31.43
C LEU A 12 29.20 10.53 -30.46
N PHE A 13 29.86 10.02 -29.42
CA PHE A 13 30.35 10.84 -28.31
C PHE A 13 31.83 10.63 -27.98
N ASP A 14 32.54 9.76 -28.71
CA ASP A 14 33.89 9.29 -28.37
C ASP A 14 34.06 8.92 -26.88
N HIS A 15 33.04 8.27 -26.32
CA HIS A 15 32.96 8.06 -24.89
C HIS A 15 34.00 7.05 -24.39
N GLN A 16 34.75 7.41 -23.34
CA GLN A 16 35.67 6.49 -22.67
C GLN A 16 34.93 5.46 -21.81
N PHE A 17 35.08 4.17 -22.13
CA PHE A 17 34.41 3.12 -21.39
C PHE A 17 34.96 2.96 -19.96
N VAL A 18 34.07 3.06 -18.99
CA VAL A 18 34.29 2.66 -17.59
C VAL A 18 33.87 1.21 -17.32
N PRO A 19 34.29 0.56 -16.21
CA PRO A 19 33.98 -0.84 -15.91
C PRO A 19 32.49 -1.23 -16.00
N ASN A 20 31.57 -0.32 -15.68
CA ASN A 20 30.13 -0.58 -15.80
C ASN A 20 29.69 -0.90 -17.23
N HIS A 21 30.36 -0.37 -18.25
CA HIS A 21 30.12 -0.71 -19.65
C HIS A 21 30.57 -2.13 -19.99
N HIS A 22 31.65 -2.61 -19.36
CA HIS A 22 32.04 -4.02 -19.49
C HIS A 22 31.05 -4.92 -18.76
N LEU A 23 30.64 -4.55 -17.55
CA LEU A 23 29.68 -5.32 -16.76
C LEU A 23 28.30 -5.41 -17.43
N SER A 24 27.86 -4.38 -18.16
CA SER A 24 26.58 -4.43 -18.87
C SER A 24 26.56 -5.50 -19.98
N MET A 25 27.71 -5.90 -20.50
CA MET A 25 27.83 -7.00 -21.47
C MET A 25 27.50 -8.36 -20.85
N HIS A 26 27.71 -8.52 -19.53
CA HIS A 26 27.45 -9.76 -18.78
C HIS A 26 26.06 -9.78 -18.13
N LEU A 27 25.21 -8.79 -18.43
CA LEU A 27 23.91 -8.67 -17.77
C LEU A 27 23.02 -9.89 -18.04
N MET A 28 23.11 -10.50 -19.22
CA MET A 28 22.33 -11.69 -19.57
C MET A 28 22.76 -12.89 -18.71
N GLU A 29 24.06 -13.15 -18.61
CA GLU A 29 24.63 -14.21 -17.78
C GLU A 29 24.25 -14.01 -16.32
N CYS A 30 24.35 -12.78 -15.81
CA CYS A 30 23.94 -12.46 -14.45
C CYS A 30 22.43 -12.68 -14.21
N LEU A 31 21.57 -12.31 -15.17
CA LEU A 31 20.13 -12.56 -15.07
C LEU A 31 19.79 -14.06 -15.09
N LEU A 32 20.52 -14.85 -15.88
CA LEU A 32 20.35 -16.30 -15.96
C LEU A 32 20.85 -17.02 -14.70
N LEU A 33 21.94 -16.56 -14.10
CA LEU A 33 22.55 -17.19 -12.92
C LEU A 33 21.93 -16.73 -11.59
N PHE A 34 21.68 -15.43 -11.44
CA PHE A 34 21.26 -14.81 -10.18
C PHE A 34 19.80 -14.35 -10.18
N GLY A 35 19.10 -14.52 -11.31
CA GLY A 35 17.73 -14.08 -11.47
C GLY A 35 17.62 -12.55 -11.64
N PRO A 36 16.43 -11.98 -11.38
CA PRO A 36 16.17 -10.55 -11.57
C PRO A 36 17.16 -9.68 -10.79
N VAL A 37 17.60 -8.55 -11.37
CA VAL A 37 18.58 -7.62 -10.77
C VAL A 37 18.26 -7.24 -9.32
N HIS A 38 16.98 -7.16 -8.97
CA HIS A 38 16.54 -6.85 -7.59
C HIS A 38 16.97 -7.87 -6.54
N ALA A 39 17.31 -9.11 -6.92
CA ALA A 39 17.77 -10.14 -6.00
C ALA A 39 19.23 -9.95 -5.58
N TRP A 40 20.04 -9.27 -6.40
CA TRP A 40 21.50 -9.19 -6.21
C TRP A 40 22.08 -7.77 -6.32
N TRP A 41 21.24 -6.74 -6.47
CA TRP A 41 21.68 -5.35 -6.41
C TRP A 41 22.13 -4.93 -5.01
N ALA A 42 22.99 -3.91 -4.93
CA ALA A 42 23.58 -3.45 -3.68
C ALA A 42 22.65 -2.59 -2.81
N PHE A 43 21.51 -2.11 -3.34
CA PHE A 43 20.61 -1.18 -2.65
C PHE A 43 20.16 -1.63 -1.24
N PRO A 44 19.85 -2.92 -0.97
CA PRO A 44 19.56 -3.38 0.38
C PRO A 44 20.74 -3.20 1.33
N PHE A 45 21.96 -3.50 0.87
CA PHE A 45 23.19 -3.34 1.66
C PHE A 45 23.54 -1.87 1.90
N GLU A 46 23.40 -1.01 0.88
CA GLU A 46 23.56 0.44 1.03
C GLU A 46 22.59 1.02 2.06
N ARG A 47 21.36 0.50 2.10
CA ARG A 47 20.39 0.88 3.13
C ARG A 47 20.82 0.44 4.52
N PHE A 48 21.32 -0.79 4.68
CA PHE A 48 21.89 -1.24 5.95
C PHE A 48 23.05 -0.34 6.37
N ASN A 49 23.93 0.05 5.45
CA ASN A 49 25.01 1.00 5.76
C ASN A 49 24.47 2.33 6.28
N GLY A 50 23.42 2.88 5.66
CA GLY A 50 22.76 4.10 6.15
C GLY A 50 22.12 3.95 7.53
N LEU A 51 21.54 2.78 7.84
CA LEU A 51 21.03 2.47 9.19
C LEU A 51 22.18 2.39 10.21
N LEU A 52 23.27 1.69 9.86
CA LEU A 52 24.45 1.54 10.69
C LEU A 52 25.11 2.90 10.99
N GLN A 53 25.19 3.79 9.99
CA GLN A 53 25.74 5.14 10.14
C GLN A 53 24.95 6.03 11.09
N ARG A 54 23.63 5.82 11.23
CA ARG A 54 22.78 6.59 12.14
C ARG A 54 22.78 6.07 13.57
N MET A 55 23.34 4.89 13.82
CA MET A 55 23.44 4.36 15.18
C MET A 55 24.49 5.12 15.97
N ASN A 56 24.16 5.42 17.23
CA ASN A 56 25.11 6.02 18.14
C ASN A 56 26.23 5.00 18.43
N THR A 57 27.45 5.30 17.98
CA THR A 57 28.59 4.43 18.18
C THR A 57 29.37 4.87 19.41
N ASN A 58 30.03 3.92 20.08
CA ASN A 58 30.98 4.22 21.15
C ASN A 58 32.32 4.78 20.63
N SER A 59 32.42 5.09 19.32
CA SER A 59 33.63 5.54 18.60
C SER A 59 34.86 4.65 18.79
N LYS A 60 34.64 3.38 19.19
CA LYS A 60 35.70 2.38 19.35
C LYS A 60 35.64 1.40 18.19
N ALA A 61 36.62 1.50 17.29
CA ALA A 61 36.62 0.74 16.04
C ALA A 61 36.63 -0.79 16.24
N ASP A 62 37.29 -1.26 17.30
CA ASP A 62 37.40 -2.67 17.70
C ASP A 62 36.09 -3.24 18.27
N GLU A 63 35.27 -2.40 18.91
CA GLU A 63 33.97 -2.79 19.50
C GLU A 63 32.77 -2.47 18.59
N MET A 64 33.00 -1.86 17.42
CA MET A 64 31.95 -1.34 16.54
C MET A 64 31.03 -2.44 16.00
N SER A 65 31.60 -3.56 15.56
CA SER A 65 30.83 -4.72 15.06
C SER A 65 29.92 -5.30 16.13
N LEU A 66 30.41 -5.44 17.37
CA LEU A 66 29.64 -5.92 18.51
C LEU A 66 28.52 -4.94 18.88
N THR A 67 28.82 -3.64 18.85
CA THR A 67 27.85 -2.58 19.12
C THR A 67 26.70 -2.63 18.11
N PHE A 68 27.01 -2.71 16.81
CA PHE A 68 26.01 -2.87 15.76
C PHE A 68 25.16 -4.12 15.94
N MET A 69 25.78 -5.28 16.20
CA MET A 69 25.04 -6.51 16.46
C MET A 69 24.09 -6.35 17.66
N ARG A 70 24.57 -5.80 18.78
CA ARG A 70 23.74 -5.59 19.98
C ARG A 70 22.51 -4.73 19.69
N TYR A 71 22.69 -3.59 19.03
CA TYR A 71 21.57 -2.71 18.68
C TYR A 71 20.61 -3.35 17.68
N PHE A 72 21.12 -4.12 16.72
CA PHE A 72 20.29 -4.87 15.79
C PHE A 72 19.41 -5.91 16.49
N TYR A 73 20.00 -6.72 17.38
CA TYR A 73 19.25 -7.71 18.17
C TYR A 73 18.26 -7.04 19.14
N LEU A 74 18.66 -5.96 19.81
CA LEU A 74 17.78 -5.21 20.69
C LEU A 74 16.58 -4.65 19.93
N GLY A 75 16.81 -4.01 18.78
CA GLY A 75 15.74 -3.49 17.93
C GLY A 75 14.80 -4.59 17.43
N SER A 76 15.34 -5.75 17.07
CA SER A 76 14.55 -6.91 16.63
C SER A 76 13.70 -7.48 17.76
N ASN A 77 14.28 -7.64 18.96
CA ASN A 77 13.56 -8.14 20.13
C ASN A 77 12.47 -7.18 20.59
N ILE A 78 12.71 -5.86 20.56
CA ILE A 78 11.68 -4.86 20.89
C ILE A 78 10.54 -4.93 19.87
N LYS A 79 10.83 -5.11 18.57
CA LYS A 79 9.78 -5.29 17.56
C LYS A 79 8.93 -6.52 17.83
N LEU A 80 9.57 -7.65 18.11
CA LEU A 80 8.87 -8.89 18.44
C LEU A 80 8.00 -8.71 19.70
N LEU A 81 8.58 -8.15 20.77
CA LEU A 81 7.87 -7.89 22.01
C LEU A 81 6.64 -7.01 21.81
N MET A 82 6.76 -5.94 21.02
CA MET A 82 5.65 -5.02 20.74
C MET A 82 4.55 -5.67 19.89
N ALA A 83 4.89 -6.62 19.02
CA ALA A 83 3.96 -7.32 18.15
C ALA A 83 3.23 -8.48 18.86
N GLU A 84 3.94 -9.26 19.66
CA GLU A 84 3.40 -10.49 20.29
C GLU A 84 2.74 -10.26 21.65
N THR A 85 3.05 -9.14 22.32
CA THR A 85 2.52 -8.88 23.67
C THR A 85 1.17 -8.18 23.60
N GLU A 86 0.17 -8.76 24.25
CA GLU A 86 -1.08 -8.06 24.56
C GLU A 86 -0.82 -7.06 25.71
N TRP A 87 -0.83 -5.77 25.39
CA TRP A 87 -0.60 -4.71 26.36
C TRP A 87 -1.90 -4.31 27.05
N PRO A 88 -1.92 -4.11 28.39
CA PRO A 88 -3.11 -3.63 29.08
C PRO A 88 -3.55 -2.25 28.58
N ASP A 89 -4.86 -1.98 28.48
CA ASP A 89 -5.42 -0.67 28.06
C ASP A 89 -5.32 0.41 29.16
N LEU A 90 -4.13 0.56 29.75
CA LEU A 90 -3.84 1.59 30.73
C LEU A 90 -3.07 2.75 30.07
N PRO A 91 -3.26 4.00 30.53
CA PRO A 91 -2.60 5.18 29.94
C PRO A 91 -1.08 5.05 29.74
N PRO A 92 -0.29 4.46 30.66
CA PRO A 92 1.15 4.30 30.46
C PRO A 92 1.52 3.39 29.28
N PHE A 93 0.80 2.28 29.08
CA PHE A 93 1.07 1.35 27.99
C PHE A 93 0.65 1.94 26.65
N ARG A 94 -0.47 2.66 26.59
CA ARG A 94 -0.87 3.42 25.39
C ARG A 94 0.17 4.46 25.00
N ALA A 95 0.70 5.21 25.96
CA ALA A 95 1.76 6.19 25.71
C ALA A 95 3.04 5.53 25.18
N MET A 96 3.42 4.38 25.74
CA MET A 96 4.59 3.60 25.30
C MET A 96 4.40 3.08 23.87
N GLN A 97 3.25 2.46 23.56
CA GLN A 97 2.93 1.95 22.23
C GLN A 97 2.91 3.08 21.18
N ALA A 98 2.33 4.24 21.54
CA ALA A 98 2.32 5.41 20.67
C ALA A 98 3.73 5.96 20.40
N ALA A 99 4.56 6.08 21.44
CA ALA A 99 5.96 6.52 21.29
C ALA A 99 6.79 5.55 20.43
N TYR A 100 6.58 4.24 20.62
CA TYR A 100 7.20 3.21 19.79
C TYR A 100 6.77 3.33 18.31
N ALA A 101 5.47 3.47 18.06
CA ALA A 101 4.93 3.61 16.70
C ALA A 101 5.47 4.87 16.00
N ASP A 102 5.61 5.98 16.73
CA ASP A 102 6.20 7.22 16.20
C ASP A 102 7.69 7.05 15.87
N ALA A 103 8.47 6.45 16.77
CA ALA A 103 9.90 6.21 16.57
C ALA A 103 10.18 5.27 15.37
N ILE A 104 9.34 4.25 15.15
CA ILE A 104 9.49 3.36 13.99
C ILE A 104 9.04 4.01 12.70
N ARG A 105 8.00 4.85 12.72
CA ARG A 105 7.51 5.56 11.53
C ARG A 105 8.61 6.40 10.88
N ASP A 106 9.42 7.08 11.68
CA ASP A 106 10.54 7.89 11.17
C ASP A 106 11.64 7.01 10.55
N ALA A 107 11.91 5.84 11.12
CA ALA A 107 12.84 4.86 10.56
C ALA A 107 12.31 4.15 9.28
N ALA A 108 10.99 3.96 9.17
CA ALA A 108 10.32 3.30 8.06
C ALA A 108 10.24 4.19 6.80
N ARG A 109 10.22 5.52 6.94
CA ARG A 109 10.24 6.47 5.79
C ARG A 109 11.45 6.30 4.86
N GLY A 110 12.54 5.69 5.34
CA GLY A 110 13.75 5.38 4.55
C GLY A 110 13.91 3.90 4.15
N THR A 111 13.02 3.01 4.57
CA THR A 111 13.14 1.54 4.43
C THR A 111 11.95 1.00 3.67
N ARG A 112 12.15 0.28 2.55
CA ARG A 112 11.01 -0.34 1.84
C ARG A 112 10.30 -1.30 2.81
N LEU A 113 9.03 -1.00 3.05
CA LEU A 113 8.20 -1.56 4.13
C LEU A 113 7.97 -3.08 4.05
N MET A 114 8.12 -3.69 2.86
CA MET A 114 7.84 -5.12 2.66
C MET A 114 8.80 -6.02 3.43
N ASP A 115 10.07 -5.63 3.60
CA ASP A 115 11.04 -6.40 4.39
C ASP A 115 10.66 -6.45 5.89
N ILE A 116 9.77 -5.55 6.36
CA ILE A 116 9.27 -5.52 7.74
C ILE A 116 7.98 -6.34 7.87
N ARG A 117 7.13 -6.40 6.83
CA ARG A 117 5.92 -7.24 6.81
C ARG A 117 6.23 -8.74 6.78
N SER A 118 7.30 -9.17 6.09
CA SER A 118 7.65 -10.60 5.96
C SER A 118 8.01 -11.32 7.29
N PHE A 119 8.13 -10.60 8.41
CA PHE A 119 8.51 -11.19 9.71
C PHE A 119 7.42 -11.11 10.79
N GLY A 120 6.20 -10.66 10.47
CA GLY A 120 5.16 -10.52 11.49
C GLY A 120 3.79 -10.25 10.92
N ASP A 121 3.18 -11.25 10.29
CA ASP A 121 1.74 -11.31 10.12
C ASP A 121 1.30 -12.77 9.95
N GLU A 122 0.92 -13.40 11.05
CA GLU A 122 -0.13 -14.42 10.97
C GLU A 122 -1.25 -14.19 12.01
N HIS A 123 -1.01 -13.64 13.20
CA HIS A 123 -2.07 -13.56 14.22
C HIS A 123 -2.08 -12.23 14.98
N THR A 124 -2.92 -11.28 14.57
CA THR A 124 -3.53 -10.28 15.50
C THR A 124 -4.71 -9.58 14.81
N LYS A 125 -5.85 -10.27 14.73
CA LYS A 125 -7.16 -9.65 14.50
C LYS A 125 -7.68 -9.09 15.83
N SER A 126 -7.24 -7.90 16.22
CA SER A 126 -7.97 -6.96 17.09
C SER A 126 -6.99 -5.96 17.69
N ASP A 127 -6.90 -4.78 17.10
CA ASP A 127 -7.07 -3.53 17.84
C ASP A 127 -6.91 -2.36 16.88
N GLN A 128 -8.03 -1.73 16.56
CA GLN A 128 -8.11 -0.46 15.85
C GLN A 128 -7.56 0.65 16.77
N ALA A 129 -6.24 0.67 16.96
CA ALA A 129 -5.53 1.79 17.54
C ALA A 129 -5.13 2.75 16.41
N GLN A 130 -5.73 3.94 16.48
CA GLN A 130 -5.51 5.13 15.66
C GLN A 130 -4.10 5.23 15.07
N SER A 131 -3.95 4.77 13.81
CA SER A 131 -2.77 5.08 13.00
C SER A 131 -2.90 6.50 12.47
N ALA A 132 -2.04 7.39 12.98
CA ALA A 132 -2.09 8.82 12.73
C ALA A 132 -1.85 9.19 11.25
N SER A 133 -2.71 10.07 10.71
CA SER A 133 -2.27 11.25 9.93
C SER A 133 -3.29 12.39 9.87
N PHE A 134 -4.56 12.16 10.24
CA PHE A 134 -5.55 13.23 10.37
C PHE A 134 -6.38 13.10 11.66
N ILE A 135 -6.54 14.22 12.36
CA ILE A 135 -7.42 14.34 13.53
C ILE A 135 -8.86 14.37 13.01
N TYR A 136 -9.69 13.46 13.53
CA TYR A 136 -11.13 13.50 13.31
C TYR A 136 -11.70 14.75 13.99
N ASP A 137 -12.36 15.58 13.20
CA ASP A 137 -12.91 16.86 13.62
C ASP A 137 -14.37 16.95 13.16
N GLU A 138 -15.28 16.85 14.12
CA GLU A 138 -16.73 16.90 13.88
C GLU A 138 -17.15 18.21 13.16
N ARG A 139 -16.36 19.28 13.27
CA ARG A 139 -16.65 20.57 12.61
C ARG A 139 -16.36 20.54 11.12
N LYS A 140 -15.61 19.55 10.63
CA LYS A 140 -15.24 19.37 9.23
C LYS A 140 -16.12 18.34 8.52
N LEU A 141 -17.17 17.86 9.18
CA LEU A 141 -18.11 16.93 8.60
C LEU A 141 -18.94 17.60 7.51
N THR A 142 -19.00 16.96 6.34
CA THR A 142 -19.85 17.37 5.23
C THR A 142 -20.80 16.24 4.87
N ASN A 143 -22.01 16.59 4.46
CA ASN A 143 -23.02 15.61 4.07
C ASN A 143 -22.56 14.86 2.82
N LEU A 144 -22.66 13.53 2.88
CA LEU A 144 -22.36 12.66 1.76
C LEU A 144 -23.48 12.71 0.73
N PRO A 145 -23.16 12.63 -0.58
CA PRO A 145 -24.15 12.37 -1.61
C PRO A 145 -24.96 11.09 -1.34
N ASP A 146 -26.22 11.05 -1.74
CA ASP A 146 -27.14 9.94 -1.41
C ASP A 146 -26.62 8.57 -1.88
N ASP A 147 -26.02 8.51 -3.06
CA ASP A 147 -25.45 7.28 -3.64
C ASP A 147 -24.25 6.76 -2.83
N ILE A 148 -23.37 7.67 -2.42
CA ILE A 148 -22.22 7.38 -1.55
C ILE A 148 -22.70 6.97 -0.15
N TYR A 149 -23.68 7.69 0.42
CA TYR A 149 -24.25 7.37 1.72
C TYR A 149 -24.89 5.97 1.75
N GLN A 150 -25.66 5.61 0.72
CA GLN A 150 -26.27 4.28 0.61
C GLN A 150 -25.23 3.17 0.37
N ALA A 151 -24.13 3.47 -0.31
CA ALA A 151 -23.00 2.54 -0.42
C ALA A 151 -22.28 2.37 0.93
N LEU A 152 -22.12 3.46 1.69
CA LEU A 152 -21.50 3.46 3.01
C LEU A 152 -22.35 2.66 4.01
N LEU A 153 -23.66 2.89 4.02
CA LEU A 153 -24.60 2.16 4.88
C LEU A 153 -24.48 0.66 4.66
N ARG A 154 -24.58 0.20 3.39
CA ARG A 154 -24.43 -1.22 3.05
C ARG A 154 -23.07 -1.78 3.50
N ARG A 155 -22.00 -0.99 3.38
CA ARG A 155 -20.67 -1.43 3.82
C ARG A 155 -20.58 -1.54 5.34
N VAL A 156 -21.13 -0.58 6.08
CA VAL A 156 -21.19 -0.61 7.55
C VAL A 156 -22.04 -1.77 8.04
N GLU A 157 -23.16 -2.07 7.37
CA GLU A 157 -23.99 -3.23 7.69
C GLU A 157 -23.24 -4.56 7.53
N THR A 158 -22.33 -4.67 6.56
CA THR A 158 -21.46 -5.86 6.41
C THR A 158 -20.43 -5.97 7.54
N ILE A 159 -19.93 -4.85 8.05
CA ILE A 159 -18.84 -4.82 9.04
C ILE A 159 -19.37 -4.99 10.47
N ASP A 160 -20.35 -4.16 10.85
CA ASP A 160 -20.88 -4.11 12.22
C ASP A 160 -22.20 -4.87 12.37
N GLY A 161 -22.77 -5.39 11.27
CA GLY A 161 -24.12 -5.94 11.22
C GLY A 161 -25.17 -4.87 10.93
N ALA A 162 -26.41 -5.31 10.66
CA ALA A 162 -27.56 -4.44 10.33
C ALA A 162 -28.12 -3.64 11.52
N ILE A 163 -27.23 -3.04 12.31
CA ILE A 163 -27.52 -2.29 13.54
C ILE A 163 -28.11 -0.92 13.21
N PHE A 164 -27.66 -0.29 12.12
CA PHE A 164 -28.07 1.06 11.77
C PHE A 164 -29.22 1.07 10.75
N ALA A 165 -30.05 2.09 10.84
CA ALA A 165 -30.99 2.45 9.79
C ALA A 165 -30.47 3.63 8.98
N SER A 166 -30.95 3.74 7.74
CA SER A 166 -30.71 4.91 6.90
C SER A 166 -31.22 6.18 7.57
N ALA A 167 -30.50 7.28 7.43
CA ALA A 167 -30.91 8.61 7.90
C ALA A 167 -32.27 9.04 7.35
N HIS A 168 -32.68 8.46 6.22
CA HIS A 168 -33.96 8.72 5.54
C HIS A 168 -35.04 7.66 5.86
N ALA A 169 -34.77 6.72 6.76
CA ALA A 169 -35.74 5.69 7.11
C ALA A 169 -36.94 6.28 7.85
N GLY A 170 -38.12 5.67 7.64
CA GLY A 170 -39.37 6.06 8.30
C GLY A 170 -39.31 5.94 9.82
N VAL A 171 -40.22 6.63 10.49
CA VAL A 171 -40.29 6.72 11.97
C VAL A 171 -40.48 5.34 12.64
N ASP A 172 -40.96 4.35 11.89
CA ASP A 172 -41.20 2.99 12.38
C ASP A 172 -39.91 2.20 12.63
N ASP A 173 -38.79 2.56 11.97
CA ASP A 173 -37.51 1.89 12.18
C ASP A 173 -36.81 2.46 13.42
N ARG A 174 -36.83 1.70 14.52
CA ARG A 174 -36.27 2.08 15.83
C ARG A 174 -34.75 1.96 15.93
N ARG A 175 -34.06 1.49 14.88
CA ARG A 175 -32.60 1.38 14.88
C ARG A 175 -31.94 2.77 14.88
N PRO A 176 -30.75 2.91 15.52
CA PRO A 176 -29.98 4.14 15.45
C PRO A 176 -29.70 4.53 13.99
N ARG A 177 -29.73 5.84 13.71
CA ARG A 177 -29.48 6.35 12.36
C ARG A 177 -27.98 6.44 12.12
N LEU A 178 -27.50 5.91 10.98
CA LEU A 178 -26.10 6.08 10.60
C LEU A 178 -25.87 7.56 10.22
N PRO A 179 -24.86 8.24 10.80
CA PRO A 179 -24.53 9.61 10.43
C PRO A 179 -24.31 9.74 8.92
N HIS A 180 -24.99 10.70 8.29
CA HIS A 180 -24.90 10.97 6.85
C HIS A 180 -23.73 11.89 6.46
N ALA A 181 -22.96 12.35 7.43
CA ALA A 181 -21.83 13.25 7.24
C ALA A 181 -20.52 12.52 7.56
N ALA A 182 -19.47 12.87 6.83
CA ALA A 182 -18.13 12.35 7.02
C ALA A 182 -17.10 13.45 6.78
N GLN A 183 -15.87 13.27 7.28
CA GLN A 183 -14.78 14.21 7.06
C GLN A 183 -13.94 13.73 5.87
N HIS A 184 -13.79 14.55 4.85
CA HIS A 184 -12.94 14.25 3.70
C HIS A 184 -11.47 14.53 4.03
N VAL A 185 -10.57 13.66 3.61
CA VAL A 185 -9.13 13.81 3.79
C VAL A 185 -8.39 13.58 2.47
N PRO A 186 -7.33 14.36 2.18
CA PRO A 186 -6.61 14.24 0.91
C PRO A 186 -5.76 12.96 0.84
N SER A 187 -5.36 12.43 2.00
CA SER A 187 -4.57 11.22 2.17
C SER A 187 -4.84 10.56 3.52
N PHE A 188 -4.41 9.31 3.65
CA PHE A 188 -4.45 8.52 4.88
C PHE A 188 -3.15 7.72 4.99
N ASP A 189 -2.53 7.72 6.16
CA ASP A 189 -1.27 7.01 6.43
C ASP A 189 -1.58 5.83 7.34
N ASP A 190 -1.41 4.62 6.83
CA ASP A 190 -1.39 3.41 7.64
C ASP A 190 0.04 2.90 7.75
N ARG A 191 0.65 3.06 8.94
CA ARG A 191 1.94 2.48 9.28
C ARG A 191 3.05 2.78 8.24
N GLY A 192 3.05 3.99 7.68
CA GLY A 192 4.03 4.44 6.68
C GLY A 192 3.62 4.22 5.23
N VAL A 193 2.50 3.52 4.97
CA VAL A 193 1.88 3.42 3.65
C VAL A 193 0.87 4.56 3.49
N VAL A 194 1.14 5.46 2.54
CA VAL A 194 0.28 6.59 2.27
C VAL A 194 -0.68 6.25 1.14
N TYR A 195 -1.98 6.26 1.43
CA TYR A 195 -3.07 6.25 0.47
C TYR A 195 -3.49 7.68 0.21
N ALA A 196 -3.73 8.05 -1.05
CA ALA A 196 -4.12 9.42 -1.37
C ALA A 196 -5.18 9.46 -2.46
N THR A 197 -5.98 10.53 -2.45
CA THR A 197 -6.84 10.86 -3.58
C THR A 197 -6.00 11.15 -4.82
N HIS A 198 -6.51 10.82 -6.01
CA HIS A 198 -5.80 11.11 -7.27
C HIS A 198 -5.47 12.61 -7.45
N LYS A 199 -6.26 13.50 -6.83
CA LYS A 199 -6.04 14.95 -6.81
C LYS A 199 -4.84 15.34 -5.93
N SER A 200 -4.64 14.64 -4.81
CA SER A 200 -3.54 14.91 -3.88
C SER A 200 -2.23 14.25 -4.32
N SER A 201 -2.26 12.95 -4.65
CA SER A 201 -1.11 12.22 -5.16
C SER A 201 -1.58 11.10 -6.09
N ARG A 202 -1.35 11.29 -7.38
CA ARG A 202 -1.67 10.29 -8.41
C ARG A 202 -1.03 8.93 -8.12
N ASN A 203 0.24 8.92 -7.71
CA ASN A 203 0.97 7.66 -7.50
C ASN A 203 0.44 6.87 -6.30
N ASN A 204 -0.01 7.56 -5.25
CA ASN A 204 -0.54 6.94 -4.04
C ASN A 204 -2.05 6.64 -4.13
N SER A 205 -2.67 6.89 -5.29
CA SER A 205 -4.09 6.66 -5.53
C SER A 205 -4.39 5.31 -6.18
N PHE A 206 -3.40 4.63 -6.76
CA PHE A 206 -3.59 3.36 -7.44
C PHE A 206 -3.53 2.20 -6.45
N VAL A 207 -4.61 1.43 -6.34
CA VAL A 207 -4.75 0.33 -5.37
C VAL A 207 -5.31 -0.94 -6.00
N LEU A 208 -4.86 -2.09 -5.51
CA LEU A 208 -5.42 -3.39 -5.80
C LEU A 208 -6.33 -3.82 -4.66
N LEU A 209 -7.56 -4.21 -5.00
CA LEU A 209 -8.56 -4.70 -4.06
C LEU A 209 -8.60 -6.22 -4.09
N ALA A 210 -8.88 -6.84 -2.94
CA ALA A 210 -9.15 -8.27 -2.88
C ALA A 210 -10.33 -8.65 -3.80
N SER A 211 -10.18 -9.73 -4.56
CA SER A 211 -11.26 -10.28 -5.38
C SER A 211 -12.21 -11.08 -4.50
N GLU A 212 -13.53 -10.89 -4.64
CA GLU A 212 -14.55 -11.67 -3.93
C GLU A 212 -14.56 -13.15 -4.36
N ASN A 213 -14.04 -13.44 -5.56
CA ASN A 213 -13.79 -14.80 -6.04
C ASN A 213 -12.28 -15.08 -5.94
N ASP A 214 -11.85 -15.43 -4.72
CA ASP A 214 -10.45 -15.58 -4.34
C ASP A 214 -9.80 -16.90 -4.84
N SER A 215 -10.46 -17.59 -5.78
CA SER A 215 -10.08 -18.94 -6.18
C SER A 215 -9.03 -19.00 -7.30
N GLU A 216 -8.84 -17.95 -8.11
CA GLU A 216 -7.85 -17.97 -9.22
C GLU A 216 -7.66 -16.60 -9.95
N GLY A 217 -8.29 -15.52 -9.47
CA GLY A 217 -8.35 -14.23 -10.17
C GLY A 217 -7.29 -13.22 -9.73
N PHE A 218 -6.71 -12.49 -10.69
CA PHE A 218 -5.87 -11.31 -10.39
C PHE A 218 -6.69 -10.24 -9.64
N PRO A 219 -6.11 -9.51 -8.66
CA PRO A 219 -6.81 -8.49 -7.88
C PRO A 219 -7.51 -7.42 -8.73
N VAL A 220 -8.57 -6.82 -8.18
CA VAL A 220 -9.31 -5.76 -8.87
C VAL A 220 -8.52 -4.47 -8.80
N ALA A 221 -8.15 -3.92 -9.95
CA ALA A 221 -7.44 -2.65 -10.03
C ALA A 221 -8.39 -1.47 -9.86
N ALA A 222 -8.08 -0.54 -8.97
CA ALA A 222 -8.90 0.64 -8.73
C ALA A 222 -8.05 1.89 -8.47
N GLN A 223 -8.69 3.05 -8.57
CA GLN A 223 -8.10 4.35 -8.23
C GLN A 223 -8.93 5.05 -7.16
N ILE A 224 -8.27 5.57 -6.13
CA ILE A 224 -8.88 6.33 -5.05
C ILE A 224 -9.30 7.70 -5.58
N GLU A 225 -10.61 7.92 -5.60
CA GLU A 225 -11.20 9.22 -5.89
C GLU A 225 -11.17 10.11 -4.65
N ASP A 226 -11.63 9.56 -3.54
CA ASP A 226 -11.86 10.29 -2.30
C ASP A 226 -11.66 9.39 -1.07
N ILE A 227 -11.34 10.00 0.07
CA ILE A 227 -11.13 9.30 1.34
C ILE A 227 -11.94 10.02 2.41
N ILE A 228 -12.77 9.27 3.12
CA ILE A 228 -13.64 9.81 4.16
C ILE A 228 -13.33 9.14 5.50
N LEU A 229 -13.30 9.94 6.56
CA LEU A 229 -13.30 9.47 7.95
C LEU A 229 -14.72 9.52 8.46
N HIS A 230 -15.27 8.35 8.80
CA HIS A 230 -16.63 8.22 9.29
C HIS A 230 -16.62 7.84 10.77
N GLY A 231 -17.28 8.66 11.59
CA GLY A 231 -17.48 8.45 13.01
C GLY A 231 -18.87 7.86 13.28
N ARG A 232 -18.93 6.79 14.08
CA ARG A 232 -20.19 6.16 14.51
C ARG A 232 -20.04 5.53 15.89
N THR A 233 -21.17 5.25 16.54
CA THR A 233 -21.19 4.61 17.87
C THR A 233 -21.78 3.21 17.75
N VAL A 234 -20.99 2.19 18.09
CA VAL A 234 -21.41 0.79 18.11
C VAL A 234 -21.28 0.28 19.55
N ASN A 235 -22.37 -0.23 20.12
CA ASN A 235 -22.42 -0.75 21.50
C ASN A 235 -21.85 0.23 22.55
N GLY A 236 -22.09 1.54 22.39
CA GLY A 236 -21.59 2.58 23.28
C GLY A 236 -20.13 2.99 23.08
N LYS A 237 -19.39 2.34 22.18
CA LYS A 237 -18.02 2.71 21.80
C LYS A 237 -18.04 3.57 20.54
N ALA A 238 -17.39 4.73 20.59
CA ALA A 238 -17.15 5.55 19.40
C ALA A 238 -16.06 4.91 18.53
N ILE A 239 -16.38 4.71 17.25
CA ILE A 239 -15.50 4.16 16.22
C ILE A 239 -15.31 5.24 15.17
N ILE A 240 -14.06 5.50 14.81
CA ILE A 240 -13.68 6.35 13.69
C ILE A 240 -12.94 5.44 12.72
N GLN A 241 -13.46 5.32 11.50
CA GLN A 241 -12.92 4.42 10.50
C GLN A 241 -12.73 5.14 9.17
N PRO A 242 -11.58 4.92 8.47
CA PRO A 242 -11.39 5.39 7.12
C PRO A 242 -12.17 4.51 6.12
N PHE A 243 -12.82 5.16 5.16
CA PHE A 243 -13.39 4.52 3.98
C PHE A 243 -12.82 5.17 2.73
N PHE A 244 -12.60 4.35 1.71
CA PHE A 244 -12.01 4.76 0.43
C PHE A 244 -13.08 4.65 -0.65
N ILE A 245 -13.32 5.75 -1.35
CA ILE A 245 -14.21 5.82 -2.50
C ILE A 245 -13.33 5.61 -3.73
N VAL A 246 -13.55 4.51 -4.44
CA VAL A 246 -12.66 4.05 -5.52
C VAL A 246 -13.43 3.80 -6.81
N HIS A 247 -12.77 4.09 -7.93
CA HIS A 247 -13.23 3.73 -9.27
C HIS A 247 -12.40 2.56 -9.80
N GLU A 248 -13.07 1.43 -10.03
CA GLU A 248 -12.45 0.22 -10.56
C GLU A 248 -12.15 0.36 -12.06
N TYR A 249 -10.99 -0.12 -12.49
CA TYR A 249 -10.65 -0.24 -13.90
C TYR A 249 -11.41 -1.41 -14.53
N VAL A 250 -11.88 -1.22 -15.76
CA VAL A 250 -12.65 -2.26 -16.45
C VAL A 250 -11.71 -3.39 -16.89
N PRO A 251 -11.98 -4.66 -16.50
CA PRO A 251 -11.16 -5.79 -16.95
C PRO A 251 -11.28 -5.99 -18.46
N LEU A 252 -10.24 -6.55 -19.06
CA LEU A 252 -10.26 -6.90 -20.49
C LEU A 252 -11.37 -7.91 -20.79
N SER A 253 -11.98 -7.78 -21.96
CA SER A 253 -12.88 -8.81 -22.49
C SER A 253 -12.12 -10.13 -22.69
N PRO A 254 -12.79 -11.30 -22.71
CA PRO A 254 -12.11 -12.58 -22.93
C PRO A 254 -11.28 -12.62 -24.22
N LYS A 255 -11.74 -11.91 -25.26
CA LYS A 255 -11.01 -11.77 -26.52
C LYS A 255 -9.71 -10.98 -26.33
N ASP A 256 -9.79 -9.79 -25.73
CA ASP A 256 -8.63 -8.92 -25.58
C ASP A 256 -7.67 -9.43 -24.50
N ALA A 257 -8.18 -10.18 -23.51
CA ALA A 257 -7.37 -10.85 -22.51
C ALA A 257 -6.43 -11.91 -23.11
N SER A 258 -6.78 -12.50 -24.26
CA SER A 258 -5.88 -13.41 -24.99
C SER A 258 -4.69 -12.69 -25.64
N CYS A 259 -4.79 -11.36 -25.80
CA CYS A 259 -3.74 -10.49 -26.33
C CYS A 259 -2.91 -9.82 -25.23
N ASP A 260 -3.16 -10.13 -23.94
CA ASP A 260 -2.41 -9.59 -22.82
C ASP A 260 -1.05 -10.31 -22.69
N PRO A 261 0.08 -9.66 -23.02
CA PRO A 261 1.39 -10.30 -23.01
C PRO A 261 1.90 -10.58 -21.60
N TYR A 262 1.29 -9.98 -20.57
CA TYR A 262 1.66 -10.24 -19.18
C TYR A 262 0.88 -11.43 -18.61
N ARG A 263 -0.17 -11.88 -19.32
CA ARG A 263 -1.07 -12.91 -18.80
C ARG A 263 -0.37 -14.25 -18.59
N GLU A 264 0.57 -14.58 -19.46
CA GLU A 264 1.35 -15.82 -19.44
C GLU A 264 2.37 -15.89 -18.29
N TYR A 265 2.73 -14.76 -17.68
CA TYR A 265 3.74 -14.69 -16.61
C TYR A 265 3.08 -14.42 -15.25
N GLU A 266 2.61 -15.47 -14.58
CA GLU A 266 1.96 -15.35 -13.26
C GLU A 266 2.86 -14.70 -12.20
N ASP A 267 4.15 -15.07 -12.18
CA ASP A 267 5.17 -14.54 -11.26
C ASP A 267 5.41 -13.03 -11.43
N LEU A 268 5.05 -12.46 -12.59
CA LEU A 268 5.22 -11.03 -12.83
C LEU A 268 4.19 -10.19 -12.06
N GLN A 269 3.11 -10.82 -11.56
CA GLN A 269 1.97 -10.16 -10.91
C GLN A 269 1.52 -8.90 -11.66
N THR A 270 1.43 -9.03 -12.99
CA THR A 270 1.09 -7.93 -13.90
C THR A 270 -0.02 -8.36 -14.85
N ARG A 271 -1.00 -7.48 -15.05
CA ARG A 271 -2.12 -7.68 -15.98
C ARG A 271 -2.48 -6.38 -16.68
N LEU A 272 -3.11 -6.50 -17.84
CA LEU A 272 -3.76 -5.38 -18.52
C LEU A 272 -5.21 -5.21 -18.08
N PHE A 273 -5.62 -3.95 -17.97
CA PHE A 273 -7.00 -3.51 -17.84
C PHE A 273 -7.27 -2.44 -18.90
N TYR A 274 -8.54 -2.19 -19.26
CA TYR A 274 -8.84 -0.99 -20.03
C TYR A 274 -8.55 0.25 -19.17
N SER A 275 -8.07 1.33 -19.78
CA SER A 275 -7.78 2.59 -19.09
C SER A 275 -9.05 3.30 -18.56
N ARG A 276 -10.23 2.92 -19.08
CA ARG A 276 -11.53 3.40 -18.59
C ARG A 276 -11.89 2.76 -17.24
N GLN A 277 -12.62 3.53 -16.44
CA GLN A 277 -13.10 3.12 -15.13
C GLN A 277 -14.61 2.91 -15.14
N ASN A 278 -15.10 2.10 -14.20
CA ASN A 278 -16.52 1.96 -13.92
C ASN A 278 -17.11 3.29 -13.46
N ALA A 279 -18.28 3.67 -14.01
CA ALA A 279 -18.94 4.94 -13.70
C ALA A 279 -19.43 5.00 -12.24
N LYS A 280 -19.79 3.85 -11.66
CA LYS A 280 -20.27 3.77 -10.29
C LYS A 280 -19.09 3.53 -9.34
N PRO A 281 -18.86 4.42 -8.35
CA PRO A 281 -17.81 4.21 -7.38
C PRO A 281 -18.16 3.08 -6.40
N ARG A 282 -17.14 2.43 -5.87
CA ARG A 282 -17.23 1.46 -4.78
C ARG A 282 -16.65 2.07 -3.52
N ILE A 283 -17.29 1.79 -2.38
CA ILE A 283 -16.73 2.11 -1.06
C ILE A 283 -16.09 0.85 -0.49
N VAL A 284 -14.83 0.97 -0.09
CA VAL A 284 -14.03 -0.10 0.49
C VAL A 284 -13.38 0.35 1.80
N THR A 285 -13.09 -0.61 2.67
CA THR A 285 -12.26 -0.37 3.85
C THR A 285 -10.79 -0.55 3.56
N LEU A 286 -9.94 -0.21 4.53
CA LEU A 286 -8.49 -0.43 4.42
C LEU A 286 -8.16 -1.92 4.27
N GLU A 287 -8.90 -2.81 4.94
CA GLU A 287 -8.67 -4.26 4.92
C GLU A 287 -8.96 -4.90 3.55
N GLU A 288 -9.79 -4.26 2.73
CA GLU A 288 -10.08 -4.70 1.36
C GLU A 288 -8.99 -4.27 0.37
N ILE A 289 -8.12 -3.32 0.74
CA ILE A 289 -7.00 -2.86 -0.09
C ILE A 289 -5.78 -3.74 0.20
N ARG A 290 -5.34 -4.51 -0.80
CA ARG A 290 -4.15 -5.37 -0.66
C ARG A 290 -2.86 -4.55 -0.69
N CYS A 291 -2.69 -3.76 -1.75
CA CYS A 291 -1.46 -3.00 -1.98
C CYS A 291 -1.69 -1.88 -3.01
N HIS A 292 -0.66 -1.05 -3.20
CA HIS A 292 -0.58 -0.17 -4.37
C HIS A 292 -0.15 -0.94 -5.62
N PHE A 293 -0.41 -0.36 -6.80
CA PHE A 293 0.16 -0.88 -8.05
C PHE A 293 0.92 0.19 -8.83
N ALA A 294 1.96 -0.24 -9.55
CA ALA A 294 2.62 0.59 -10.55
C ALA A 294 1.85 0.52 -11.87
N SER A 295 1.77 1.66 -12.56
CA SER A 295 0.97 1.75 -13.78
C SER A 295 1.65 2.45 -14.94
N LEU A 296 1.32 2.00 -16.15
CA LEU A 296 1.71 2.62 -17.41
C LEU A 296 0.53 2.49 -18.39
N LYS A 297 0.10 3.63 -18.96
CA LYS A 297 -0.96 3.64 -19.98
C LYS A 297 -0.33 3.54 -21.37
N TYR A 298 -0.90 2.69 -22.23
CA TYR A 298 -0.53 2.60 -23.64
C TYR A 298 -1.67 1.95 -24.44
N THR A 299 -1.62 2.06 -25.76
CA THR A 299 -2.58 1.42 -26.66
C THR A 299 -1.92 0.20 -27.32
N PRO A 300 -2.26 -1.03 -26.90
CA PRO A 300 -1.76 -2.24 -27.55
C PRO A 300 -2.31 -2.34 -28.97
N LYS A 301 -1.46 -2.68 -29.94
CA LYS A 301 -1.87 -2.79 -31.35
C LYS A 301 -2.97 -3.83 -31.57
N ASP A 302 -2.97 -4.89 -30.77
CA ASP A 302 -3.90 -6.02 -30.92
C ASP A 302 -5.26 -5.79 -30.25
N ILE A 303 -5.36 -4.79 -29.36
CA ILE A 303 -6.58 -4.45 -28.60
C ILE A 303 -7.25 -3.18 -29.14
N ASP A 304 -6.48 -2.28 -29.76
CA ASP A 304 -6.93 -1.00 -30.35
C ASP A 304 -7.73 -0.11 -29.38
N GLN A 305 -7.47 -0.25 -28.08
CA GLN A 305 -8.04 0.57 -27.02
C GLN A 305 -6.96 0.93 -26.00
N GLU A 306 -7.05 2.12 -25.40
CA GLU A 306 -6.11 2.53 -24.36
C GLU A 306 -6.24 1.59 -23.15
N CYS A 307 -5.14 0.94 -22.80
CA CYS A 307 -5.02 0.02 -21.68
C CYS A 307 -4.09 0.61 -20.62
N ILE A 308 -4.24 0.10 -19.40
CA ILE A 308 -3.35 0.38 -18.29
C ILE A 308 -2.69 -0.93 -17.84
N ILE A 309 -1.36 -0.91 -17.78
CA ILE A 309 -0.57 -1.97 -17.16
C ILE A 309 -0.75 -1.82 -15.65
N VAL A 310 -1.14 -2.89 -14.99
CA VAL A 310 -1.31 -2.96 -13.55
C VAL A 310 -0.31 -3.97 -13.02
N ARG A 311 0.74 -3.49 -12.36
CA ARG A 311 1.74 -4.32 -11.69
C ARG A 311 1.61 -4.19 -10.18
N SER A 312 1.29 -5.31 -9.52
CA SER A 312 1.25 -5.38 -8.06
C SER A 312 2.57 -4.91 -7.46
N LEU A 313 2.48 -4.11 -6.40
CA LEU A 313 3.61 -3.77 -5.54
C LEU A 313 3.63 -4.59 -4.25
N ASP A 314 2.72 -5.57 -4.11
CA ASP A 314 2.82 -6.61 -3.10
C ASP A 314 4.06 -7.45 -3.44
N ARG A 315 5.04 -7.49 -2.55
CA ARG A 315 6.25 -8.30 -2.66
C ARG A 315 6.51 -8.95 -1.33
#